data_AF-A0AAU1C2X6-F1
#
_entry.id   AF-A0AAU1C2X6-F1
#
_cell.length_a   1.000
_cell.length_b   1.000
_cell.length_c   1.000
_cell.angle_alpha   90.00
_cell.angle_beta   90.00
_cell.angle_gamma   90.00
#
_symmetry.space_group_name_H-M   'P 1'
#
loop_
_entity.id
_entity.type
_entity.pdbx_description
1 polymer ?
#
loop_
_entity_poly.entity_id
_entity_poly.type
_entity_poly.pdbx_seq_one_letter_code
_entity_poly.pdbx_strand_id
1 'polypeptide(L)'
;MPGEFAAGEAVPDGYRGAPDEAGPRRVEQRALADEPTEGIRPATDVQYDRFIDGQTRWLQDMLWETALRERGERLDVNTYLALRLGTVGIYATIAQFGLVGGTEITAQEFASPLFRAVIESGLYAATLGNDRYSYFKESEGGQLKYNIFTALMVEHPQWTERQAMTEGIVIRDRMAQV
;
A
#
# COMPACT_ATOMS: atom_id res chain seq x y z
N MET A 1 -12.34 -43.96 11.95
CA MET A 1 -13.36 -43.39 12.86
C MET A 1 -13.56 -41.94 12.47
N PRO A 2 -14.60 -41.60 11.71
CA PRO A 2 -14.91 -40.21 11.37
C PRO A 2 -15.64 -39.56 12.56
N GLY A 3 -15.14 -38.41 13.02
CA GLY A 3 -15.77 -37.62 14.08
C GLY A 3 -16.90 -36.76 13.52
N GLU A 4 -18.05 -36.85 14.17
CA GLU A 4 -19.25 -36.06 13.93
C GLU A 4 -18.99 -34.57 14.22
N PHE A 5 -19.33 -33.69 13.26
CA PHE A 5 -19.52 -32.26 13.54
C PHE A 5 -20.98 -32.04 13.95
N ALA A 6 -21.20 -31.80 15.23
CA ALA A 6 -22.49 -31.38 15.76
C ALA A 6 -22.84 -29.97 15.24
N ALA A 7 -24.07 -29.84 14.75
CA ALA A 7 -24.67 -28.57 14.39
C ALA A 7 -25.07 -27.78 15.64
N GLY A 8 -24.85 -26.46 15.60
CA GLY A 8 -25.64 -25.49 16.35
C GLY A 8 -24.94 -24.81 17.51
N GLU A 9 -24.26 -23.70 17.23
CA GLU A 9 -24.32 -22.52 18.09
C GLU A 9 -24.79 -21.34 17.26
N ALA A 10 -25.91 -20.75 17.67
CA ALA A 10 -26.53 -19.61 17.02
C ALA A 10 -25.66 -18.37 17.22
N VAL A 11 -25.26 -17.74 16.11
CA VAL A 11 -24.61 -16.43 16.10
C VAL A 11 -25.63 -15.39 16.61
N PRO A 12 -25.27 -14.50 17.57
CA PRO A 12 -26.18 -13.48 18.07
C PRO A 12 -26.66 -12.56 16.94
N ASP A 13 -27.97 -12.31 16.92
CA ASP A 13 -28.73 -11.57 15.90
C ASP A 13 -28.48 -10.04 15.97
N GLY A 14 -27.22 -9.62 15.86
CA GLY A 14 -26.80 -8.23 16.00
C GLY A 14 -26.50 -7.50 14.68
N TYR A 15 -26.55 -8.18 13.53
CA TYR A 15 -26.13 -7.62 12.24
C TYR A 15 -27.14 -7.93 11.12
N ARG A 16 -28.42 -7.68 11.39
CA ARG A 16 -29.44 -7.47 10.34
C ARG A 16 -29.96 -6.05 10.41
N GLY A 17 -29.06 -5.09 10.21
CA GLY A 17 -29.45 -3.75 9.77
C GLY A 17 -29.90 -3.83 8.31
N ALA A 18 -31.07 -3.25 8.00
CA ALA A 18 -31.53 -3.04 6.63
C ALA A 18 -30.43 -2.38 5.77
N PRO A 19 -30.40 -2.59 4.43
CA PRO A 19 -29.44 -1.92 3.58
C PRO A 19 -29.59 -0.40 3.79
N ASP A 20 -28.56 0.22 4.35
CA ASP A 20 -28.51 1.66 4.55
C ASP A 20 -28.57 2.33 3.18
N GLU A 21 -29.62 3.11 2.92
CA GLU A 21 -29.75 3.93 1.70
C GLU A 21 -28.68 5.06 1.65
N ALA A 22 -27.89 5.22 2.71
CA ALA A 22 -26.71 6.05 2.71
C ALA A 22 -25.63 5.43 1.82
N GLY A 23 -25.46 6.01 0.63
CA GLY A 23 -24.39 5.61 -0.30
C GLY A 23 -22.99 5.60 0.35
N PRO A 24 -22.02 4.89 -0.25
CA PRO A 24 -20.73 4.53 0.35
C PRO A 24 -19.97 5.68 1.02
N ARG A 25 -20.11 6.91 0.49
CA ARG A 25 -19.54 8.14 1.06
C ARG A 25 -19.92 8.40 2.52
N ARG A 26 -21.14 8.09 2.96
CA ARG A 26 -21.59 8.37 4.34
C ARG A 26 -21.11 7.34 5.36
N VAL A 27 -20.88 6.10 4.95
CA VAL A 27 -20.44 5.02 5.85
C VAL A 27 -18.98 5.21 6.24
N GLU A 28 -18.10 5.56 5.29
CA GLU A 28 -16.70 5.87 5.58
C GLU A 28 -16.54 7.16 6.38
N GLN A 29 -17.33 8.19 6.06
CA GLN A 29 -17.39 9.42 6.87
C GLN A 29 -17.83 9.15 8.31
N ARG A 30 -18.73 8.19 8.53
CA ARG A 30 -19.22 7.81 9.86
C ARG A 30 -18.21 6.97 10.63
N ALA A 31 -17.53 6.03 9.97
CA ALA A 31 -16.46 5.24 10.59
C ALA A 31 -15.26 6.10 11.02
N LEU A 32 -14.94 7.16 10.26
CA LEU A 32 -13.94 8.17 10.63
C LEU A 32 -14.42 9.15 11.71
N ALA A 33 -15.75 9.33 11.86
CA ALA A 33 -16.35 10.20 12.86
C ALA A 33 -16.54 9.53 14.24
N ASP A 34 -16.46 8.20 14.31
CA ASP A 34 -16.67 7.43 15.55
C ASP A 34 -15.37 7.26 16.39
N GLU A 35 -14.21 7.73 15.93
CA GLU A 35 -13.02 7.89 16.79
C GLU A 35 -13.13 9.18 17.63
N PRO A 36 -12.75 9.17 18.93
CA PRO A 36 -12.90 10.33 19.79
C PRO A 36 -12.14 11.55 19.23
N THR A 37 -12.89 12.55 18.74
CA THR A 37 -12.42 13.71 17.98
C THR A 37 -11.97 14.89 18.84
N GLU A 38 -11.47 14.67 20.05
CA GLU A 38 -11.04 15.79 20.90
C GLU A 38 -9.72 16.38 20.35
N GLY A 39 -9.83 17.48 19.59
CA GLY A 39 -8.69 18.20 18.99
C GLY A 39 -8.46 17.99 17.50
N ILE A 40 -9.26 17.16 16.81
CA ILE A 40 -9.14 16.95 15.36
C ILE A 40 -9.97 18.01 14.63
N ARG A 41 -9.31 18.82 13.78
CA ARG A 41 -10.01 19.78 12.91
C ARG A 41 -10.79 19.01 11.83
N PRO A 42 -12.02 19.43 11.50
CA PRO A 42 -12.76 18.82 10.40
C PRO A 42 -11.97 18.98 9.09
N ALA A 43 -11.93 17.91 8.30
CA ALA A 43 -11.28 17.90 7.00
C ALA A 43 -11.92 18.92 6.04
N THR A 44 -11.11 19.56 5.21
CA THR A 44 -11.62 20.35 4.09
C THR A 44 -12.06 19.43 2.95
N ASP A 45 -12.95 19.92 2.09
CA ASP A 45 -13.38 19.19 0.90
C ASP A 45 -12.17 18.76 0.04
N VAL A 46 -11.15 19.61 -0.07
CA VAL A 46 -9.91 19.32 -0.80
C VAL A 46 -9.12 18.16 -0.16
N GLN A 47 -9.06 18.08 1.17
CA GLN A 47 -8.40 16.98 1.87
C GLN A 47 -9.15 15.67 1.66
N TYR A 48 -10.49 15.72 1.67
CA TYR A 48 -11.33 14.56 1.46
C TYR A 48 -11.25 14.04 0.01
N ASP A 49 -11.28 14.92 -0.98
CA ASP A 49 -11.11 14.55 -2.39
C ASP A 49 -9.72 13.92 -2.63
N ARG A 50 -8.66 14.48 -2.05
CA ARG A 50 -7.31 13.90 -2.14
C ARG A 50 -7.21 12.54 -1.47
N PHE A 51 -7.93 12.34 -0.36
CA PHE A 51 -8.03 11.05 0.28
C PHE A 51 -8.66 10.02 -0.66
N ILE A 52 -9.83 10.33 -1.24
CA ILE A 52 -10.50 9.45 -2.21
C ILE A 52 -9.58 9.16 -3.40
N ASP A 53 -8.95 10.18 -3.98
CA ASP A 53 -8.03 10.02 -5.11
C ASP A 53 -6.83 9.13 -4.77
N GLY A 54 -6.24 9.33 -3.58
CA GLY A 54 -5.13 8.53 -3.10
C GLY A 54 -5.50 7.05 -2.92
N GLN A 55 -6.64 6.77 -2.28
CA GLN A 55 -7.15 5.41 -2.10
C GLN A 55 -7.50 4.75 -3.43
N THR A 56 -8.14 5.49 -4.33
CA THR A 56 -8.54 4.98 -5.65
C THR A 56 -7.31 4.57 -6.46
N ARG A 57 -6.26 5.39 -6.49
CA ARG A 57 -5.01 5.06 -7.19
C ARG A 57 -4.35 3.82 -6.60
N TRP A 58 -4.25 3.74 -5.27
CA TRP A 58 -3.69 2.58 -4.61
C TRP A 58 -4.43 1.28 -4.97
N LEU A 59 -5.77 1.29 -4.94
CA LEU A 59 -6.58 0.13 -5.34
C LEU A 59 -6.38 -0.24 -6.82
N GLN A 60 -6.23 0.75 -7.71
CA GLN A 60 -5.93 0.50 -9.13
C GLN A 60 -4.56 -0.16 -9.30
N ASP A 61 -3.54 0.29 -8.57
CA ASP A 61 -2.20 -0.29 -8.62
C ASP A 61 -2.16 -1.71 -8.02
N MET A 62 -2.94 -1.98 -6.98
CA MET A 62 -3.14 -3.33 -6.44
C MET A 62 -3.82 -4.27 -7.43
N LEU A 63 -4.78 -3.77 -8.22
CA LEU A 63 -5.39 -4.53 -9.31
C LEU A 63 -4.37 -4.80 -10.44
N TRP A 64 -3.55 -3.80 -10.79
CA TRP A 64 -2.48 -3.96 -11.76
C TRP A 64 -1.47 -5.04 -11.32
N GLU A 65 -1.04 -5.01 -10.05
CA GLU A 65 -0.18 -6.04 -9.47
C GLU A 65 -0.80 -7.43 -9.57
N THR A 66 -2.07 -7.57 -9.18
CA THR A 66 -2.78 -8.85 -9.26
C THR A 66 -2.80 -9.38 -10.69
N ALA A 67 -3.12 -8.53 -11.66
CA ALA A 67 -3.16 -8.92 -13.07
C ALA A 67 -1.79 -9.35 -13.61
N LEU A 68 -0.70 -8.69 -13.19
CA LEU A 68 0.67 -9.09 -13.54
C LEU A 68 1.02 -10.47 -12.94
N ARG A 69 0.66 -10.69 -11.66
CA ARG A 69 0.90 -11.96 -10.96
C ARG A 69 0.14 -13.12 -11.59
N GLU A 70 -1.13 -12.91 -11.94
CA GLU A 70 -1.97 -13.92 -12.59
C GLU A 70 -1.42 -14.36 -13.95
N ARG A 71 -0.76 -13.45 -14.67
CA ARG A 71 -0.05 -13.76 -15.92
C ARG A 71 1.34 -14.36 -15.71
N GLY A 72 1.82 -14.45 -14.47
CA GLY A 72 3.17 -14.93 -14.16
C GLY A 72 4.28 -14.00 -14.64
N GLU A 73 3.98 -12.71 -14.80
CA GLU A 73 4.92 -11.73 -15.35
C GLU A 73 6.11 -11.54 -14.43
N ARG A 74 7.32 -11.56 -15.00
CA ARG A 74 8.55 -11.22 -14.29
C ARG A 74 8.92 -9.78 -14.60
N LEU A 75 9.14 -8.99 -13.56
CA LEU A 75 9.38 -7.55 -13.70
C LEU A 75 10.88 -7.27 -13.63
N ASP A 76 11.37 -6.41 -14.51
CA ASP A 76 12.67 -5.76 -14.34
C ASP A 76 12.60 -4.71 -13.22
N VAL A 77 13.74 -4.10 -12.84
CA VAL A 77 13.77 -3.14 -11.73
C VAL A 77 12.91 -1.92 -12.02
N ASN A 78 12.95 -1.39 -13.24
CA ASN A 78 12.19 -0.18 -13.58
C ASN A 78 10.68 -0.40 -13.47
N THR A 79 10.17 -1.51 -14.02
CA THR A 79 8.75 -1.85 -13.96
C THR A 79 8.34 -2.20 -12.53
N TYR A 80 9.19 -2.91 -11.79
CA TYR A 80 8.97 -3.19 -10.39
C TYR A 80 8.82 -1.91 -9.57
N LEU A 81 9.74 -0.95 -9.69
CA LEU A 81 9.70 0.30 -8.93
C LEU A 81 8.45 1.12 -9.27
N ALA A 82 8.08 1.20 -10.56
CA ALA A 82 6.86 1.88 -10.99
C ALA A 82 5.60 1.26 -10.35
N LEU A 83 5.48 -0.07 -10.35
CA LEU A 83 4.40 -0.79 -9.68
C LEU A 83 4.45 -0.58 -8.16
N ARG A 84 5.64 -0.63 -7.58
CA ARG A 84 5.84 -0.61 -6.14
C ARG A 84 5.48 0.74 -5.53
N LEU A 85 5.74 1.83 -6.25
CA LEU A 85 5.34 3.18 -5.83
C LEU A 85 3.82 3.31 -5.64
N GLY A 86 3.06 2.66 -6.52
CA GLY A 86 1.60 2.61 -6.42
C GLY A 86 1.11 1.69 -5.31
N THR A 87 1.57 0.44 -5.31
CA THR A 87 1.10 -0.63 -4.42
C THR A 87 1.49 -0.45 -2.94
N VAL A 88 2.56 0.29 -2.65
CA VAL A 88 2.87 0.68 -1.26
C VAL A 88 1.85 1.69 -0.71
N GLY A 89 1.06 2.34 -1.57
CA GLY A 89 -0.01 3.24 -1.14
C GLY A 89 0.49 4.56 -0.57
N ILE A 90 1.60 5.10 -1.10
CA ILE A 90 2.19 6.35 -0.57
C ILE A 90 1.25 7.53 -0.65
N TYR A 91 0.64 7.76 -1.81
CA TYR A 91 -0.26 8.90 -1.97
C TYR A 91 -1.55 8.73 -1.14
N ALA A 92 -2.00 7.49 -0.93
CA ALA A 92 -3.06 7.17 0.02
C ALA A 92 -2.66 7.54 1.46
N THR A 93 -1.43 7.19 1.87
CA THR A 93 -0.89 7.48 3.21
C THR A 93 -0.69 8.98 3.45
N ILE A 94 -0.17 9.73 2.47
CA ILE A 94 -0.01 11.19 2.59
C ILE A 94 -1.37 11.88 2.68
N ALA A 95 -2.33 11.45 1.86
CA ALA A 95 -3.66 12.00 1.92
C ALA A 95 -4.33 11.73 3.28
N GLN A 96 -4.13 10.53 3.86
CA GLN A 96 -4.53 10.19 5.22
C GLN A 96 -3.90 11.13 6.26
N PHE A 97 -2.59 11.42 6.17
CA PHE A 97 -1.93 12.36 7.10
C PHE A 97 -2.46 13.78 6.96
N GLY A 98 -2.74 14.24 5.74
CA GLY A 98 -3.38 15.52 5.52
C GLY A 98 -4.77 15.59 6.16
N LEU A 99 -5.55 14.51 6.00
CA LEU A 99 -6.91 14.39 6.53
C LEU A 99 -6.95 14.35 8.06
N VAL A 100 -6.14 13.50 8.70
CA VAL A 100 -6.15 13.26 10.16
C VAL A 100 -5.32 14.30 10.92
N GLY A 101 -4.16 14.68 10.38
CA GLY A 101 -3.23 15.59 11.05
C GLY A 101 -3.61 17.08 10.91
N GLY A 102 -4.54 17.41 10.03
CA GLY A 102 -4.95 18.80 9.77
C GLY A 102 -3.86 19.68 9.15
N THR A 103 -2.76 19.09 8.69
CA THR A 103 -1.73 19.77 7.90
C THR A 103 -2.19 19.87 6.46
N GLU A 104 -2.37 21.09 5.97
CA GLU A 104 -2.75 21.33 4.58
C GLU A 104 -1.50 21.53 3.73
N ILE A 105 -1.24 20.59 2.82
CA ILE A 105 -0.23 20.74 1.78
C ILE A 105 -0.90 21.48 0.62
N THR A 106 -0.37 22.63 0.21
CA THR A 106 -0.94 23.38 -0.91
C THR A 106 -0.81 22.59 -2.22
N ALA A 107 -1.65 22.91 -3.21
CA ALA A 107 -1.54 22.31 -4.53
C ALA A 107 -0.16 22.56 -5.18
N GLN A 108 0.44 23.72 -4.91
CA GLN A 108 1.76 24.08 -5.42
C GLN A 108 2.88 23.25 -4.77
N GLU A 109 2.83 23.06 -3.45
CA GLU A 109 3.79 22.19 -2.75
C GLU A 109 3.65 20.74 -3.22
N PHE A 110 2.42 20.24 -3.34
CA PHE A 110 2.18 18.87 -3.80
C PHE A 110 2.62 18.64 -5.27
N ALA A 111 2.55 19.68 -6.09
CA ALA A 111 3.04 19.65 -7.47
C ALA A 111 4.55 19.88 -7.59
N SER A 112 5.23 20.26 -6.50
CA SER A 112 6.67 20.54 -6.52
C SER A 112 7.46 19.27 -6.86
N PRO A 113 8.36 19.31 -7.86
CA PRO A 113 9.25 18.19 -8.15
C PRO A 113 10.11 17.79 -6.95
N LEU A 114 10.53 18.77 -6.14
CA LEU A 114 11.32 18.51 -4.93
C LEU A 114 10.50 17.77 -3.88
N PHE A 115 9.25 18.18 -3.65
CA PHE A 115 8.36 17.50 -2.71
C PHE A 115 8.15 16.04 -3.12
N ARG A 116 7.86 15.80 -4.41
CA ARG A 116 7.71 14.45 -4.97
C ARG A 116 8.98 13.63 -4.80
N ALA A 117 10.14 14.17 -5.16
CA ALA A 117 11.41 13.48 -5.04
C ALA A 117 11.72 13.05 -3.59
N VAL A 118 11.48 13.93 -2.61
CA VAL A 118 11.70 13.63 -1.18
C VAL A 118 10.75 12.54 -0.69
N ILE A 119 9.46 12.67 -1.01
CA ILE A 119 8.44 11.69 -0.62
C ILE A 119 8.71 10.31 -1.23
N GLU A 120 8.96 10.28 -2.54
CA GLU A 120 9.19 9.04 -3.29
C GLU A 120 10.48 8.36 -2.82
N SER A 121 11.57 9.11 -2.63
CA SER A 121 12.84 8.55 -2.14
C SER A 121 12.72 8.00 -0.72
N GLY A 122 12.16 8.82 0.18
CA GLY A 122 12.01 8.48 1.59
C GLY A 122 11.25 7.18 1.79
N LEU A 123 10.25 6.90 0.95
CA LEU A 123 9.51 5.66 1.09
C LEU A 123 9.72 4.56 0.06
N TYR A 124 10.47 4.78 -1.01
CA TYR A 124 11.24 3.68 -1.60
C TYR A 124 12.18 3.10 -0.55
N ALA A 125 12.89 3.91 0.24
CA ALA A 125 13.78 3.40 1.28
C ALA A 125 13.03 2.55 2.34
N ALA A 126 11.82 2.95 2.71
CA ALA A 126 10.95 2.16 3.60
C ALA A 126 10.46 0.86 2.94
N THR A 127 10.04 0.95 1.67
CA THR A 127 9.46 -0.18 0.93
C THR A 127 10.49 -1.24 0.59
N LEU A 128 11.68 -0.84 0.16
CA LEU A 128 12.79 -1.78 -0.05
C LEU A 128 13.26 -2.41 1.27
N GLY A 129 13.07 -1.70 2.39
CA GLY A 129 13.19 -2.29 3.72
C GLY A 129 12.13 -3.37 3.97
N ASN A 130 10.87 -3.09 3.63
CA ASN A 130 9.78 -4.07 3.72
C ASN A 130 10.08 -5.33 2.90
N ASP A 131 10.48 -5.18 1.63
CA ASP A 131 10.89 -6.28 0.76
C ASP A 131 11.92 -7.19 1.44
N ARG A 132 12.93 -6.60 2.09
CA ARG A 132 13.95 -7.36 2.83
C ARG A 132 13.36 -8.15 3.98
N TYR A 133 12.50 -7.53 4.79
CA TYR A 133 11.94 -8.17 5.98
C TYR A 133 10.85 -9.19 5.64
N SER A 134 10.13 -9.01 4.54
CA SER A 134 9.06 -9.91 4.11
C SER A 134 9.54 -11.03 3.21
N TYR A 135 10.72 -10.92 2.61
CA TYR A 135 11.24 -11.85 1.60
C TYR A 135 11.09 -13.33 1.97
N PHE A 136 11.59 -13.75 3.14
CA PHE A 136 11.53 -15.16 3.54
C PHE A 136 10.11 -15.66 3.77
N LYS A 137 9.27 -14.82 4.39
CA LYS A 137 7.84 -15.14 4.57
C LYS A 137 7.13 -15.29 3.22
N GLU A 138 7.51 -14.49 2.24
CA GLU A 138 6.90 -14.48 0.91
C GLU A 138 7.36 -15.62 0.01
N SER A 139 8.63 -16.03 0.12
CA SER A 139 9.18 -17.12 -0.68
C SER A 139 8.61 -18.50 -0.32
N GLU A 140 8.15 -18.68 0.93
CA GLU A 140 7.51 -19.91 1.39
C GLU A 140 6.05 -20.07 0.88
N GLY A 141 5.39 -18.97 0.49
CA GLY A 141 3.95 -18.94 0.22
C GLY A 141 3.52 -19.49 -1.14
N GLY A 142 4.44 -19.93 -2.01
CA GLY A 142 4.15 -20.54 -3.32
C GLY A 142 3.52 -19.61 -4.38
N GLN A 143 3.15 -18.38 -4.02
CA GLN A 143 2.65 -17.36 -4.94
C GLN A 143 3.79 -16.45 -5.40
N LEU A 144 3.74 -16.01 -6.66
CA LEU A 144 4.64 -14.99 -7.17
C LEU A 144 4.44 -13.69 -6.38
N LYS A 145 5.48 -13.26 -5.67
CA LYS A 145 5.54 -11.96 -4.99
C LYS A 145 6.63 -11.12 -5.62
N TYR A 146 6.32 -9.85 -5.82
CA TYR A 146 7.25 -8.88 -6.38
C TYR A 146 8.03 -8.23 -5.25
N ASN A 147 9.35 -8.28 -5.38
CA ASN A 147 10.28 -7.57 -4.52
C ASN A 147 11.52 -7.19 -5.34
N ILE A 148 12.30 -6.24 -4.82
CA ILE A 148 13.49 -5.73 -5.52
C ILE A 148 14.50 -6.83 -5.88
N PHE A 149 14.64 -7.88 -5.06
CA PHE A 149 15.61 -8.94 -5.31
C PHE A 149 15.20 -9.78 -6.51
N THR A 150 13.91 -10.13 -6.62
CA THR A 150 13.38 -10.83 -7.79
C THR A 150 13.53 -10.00 -9.06
N ALA A 151 13.34 -8.67 -8.97
CA ALA A 151 13.52 -7.78 -10.10
C ALA A 151 15.00 -7.66 -10.53
N LEU A 152 15.91 -7.57 -9.57
CA LEU A 152 17.36 -7.59 -9.82
C LEU A 152 17.82 -8.90 -10.46
N MET A 153 17.24 -10.04 -10.07
CA MET A 153 17.53 -11.33 -10.70
C MET A 153 16.97 -11.44 -12.13
N VAL A 154 15.90 -10.69 -12.46
CA VAL A 154 15.40 -10.60 -13.84
C VAL A 154 16.34 -9.74 -14.69
N GLU A 155 16.78 -8.60 -14.17
CA GLU A 155 17.69 -7.69 -14.88
C GLU A 155 19.13 -8.22 -14.99
N HIS A 156 19.55 -9.05 -14.03
CA HIS A 156 20.85 -9.69 -14.00
C HIS A 156 20.70 -11.22 -13.83
N PRO A 157 20.37 -11.96 -14.91
CA PRO A 157 20.10 -13.40 -14.85
C PRO A 157 21.25 -14.27 -14.33
N GLN A 158 22.48 -13.74 -14.36
CA GLN A 158 23.70 -14.39 -13.88
C GLN A 158 23.94 -14.20 -12.37
N TRP A 159 23.17 -13.35 -11.70
CA TRP A 159 23.34 -13.09 -10.27
C TRP A 159 22.74 -14.20 -9.42
N THR A 160 23.46 -14.54 -8.36
CA THR A 160 22.91 -15.30 -7.24
C THR A 160 21.94 -14.45 -6.44
N GLU A 161 21.02 -15.09 -5.73
CA GLU A 161 20.12 -14.44 -4.78
C GLU A 161 20.87 -13.56 -3.77
N ARG A 162 22.01 -14.03 -3.25
CA ARG A 162 22.86 -13.24 -2.35
C ARG A 162 23.36 -11.94 -2.99
N GLN A 163 23.74 -11.98 -4.27
CA GLN A 163 24.19 -10.78 -4.99
C GLN A 163 23.04 -9.80 -5.17
N ALA A 164 21.85 -10.29 -5.58
CA ALA A 164 20.65 -9.47 -5.69
C ALA A 164 20.24 -8.85 -4.34
N MET A 165 20.28 -9.61 -3.24
CA MET A 165 20.01 -9.09 -1.90
C MET A 165 21.02 -8.03 -1.47
N THR A 166 22.31 -8.25 -1.74
CA THR A 166 23.36 -7.28 -1.41
C THR A 166 23.14 -5.97 -2.15
N GLU A 167 22.89 -6.02 -3.46
CA GLU A 167 22.65 -4.81 -4.26
C GLU A 167 21.34 -4.12 -3.88
N GLY A 168 20.26 -4.87 -3.62
CA GLY A 168 18.99 -4.31 -3.17
C GLY A 168 19.12 -3.50 -1.87
N ILE A 169 19.98 -3.94 -0.94
CA ILE A 169 20.30 -3.17 0.28
C ILE A 169 21.07 -1.89 -0.07
N VAL A 170 22.05 -1.96 -0.97
CA VAL A 170 22.81 -0.79 -1.43
C VAL A 170 21.90 0.26 -2.08
N ILE A 171 20.96 -0.17 -2.94
CA ILE A 171 19.97 0.72 -3.56
C ILE A 171 19.12 1.41 -2.49
N ARG A 172 18.59 0.65 -1.53
CA ARG A 172 17.81 1.16 -0.41
C ARG A 172 18.57 2.21 0.39
N ASP A 173 19.84 1.94 0.70
CA ASP A 173 20.65 2.84 1.52
C ASP A 173 20.98 4.14 0.78
N ARG A 174 21.17 4.10 -0.54
CA ARG A 174 21.30 5.32 -1.37
C ARG A 174 20.03 6.15 -1.37
N MET A 175 18.85 5.53 -1.42
CA MET A 175 17.55 6.22 -1.34
C MET A 175 17.28 6.84 0.03
N ALA A 176 17.92 6.34 1.09
CA ALA A 176 17.80 6.88 2.45
C ALA A 176 18.73 8.08 2.73
N GLN A 177 19.62 8.43 1.79
CA GLN A 177 20.62 9.51 1.94
C GLN A 177 20.18 10.84 1.30
N VAL A 178 18.92 10.94 0.85
CA VAL A 178 18.35 12.11 0.18
C VAL A 178 17.85 13.14 1.18
#